data_AF-A0A7W0N4K4-F1
#
_entry.id   AF-A0A7W0N4K4-F1
#
_cell.length_a   1.000
_cell.length_b   1.000
_cell.length_c   1.000
_cell.angle_alpha   90.00
_cell.angle_beta   90.00
_cell.angle_gamma   90.00
#
_symmetry.space_group_name_H-M   'P 1'
#
loop_
_entity.id
_entity.type
_entity.pdbx_description
1 polymer ?
#
loop_
_entity_poly.entity_id
_entity_poly.type
_entity_poly.pdbx_seq_one_letter_code
_entity_poly.pdbx_strand_id
1 'polypeptide(L)'
;MDHLRSQSYRSWLFGEIMLVGLLASATALFTVSSSLQSAYELPEARLVVDTVVAGVALIVAVLSAIRFLVDGRTLDLLLAAGFLAIALGTVVFGLLPVLSGDSLPPWAAWALVGARLLGAALIAVAPFAKGRTSRRRTALLAGGVGVVAVLAAAGFGTSRWGPGKEVALVEGSAVELAAALLAALWLIAVIGFGLRYHRHGRDLDAWLCLAATLALFA
;
A
#
# COMPACT_ATOMS: atom_id res chain seq x y z
N MET A 1 -19.94 29.49 7.34
CA MET A 1 -19.18 28.49 6.54
C MET A 1 -18.91 27.19 7.32
N ASP A 2 -18.83 27.23 8.65
CA ASP A 2 -18.52 26.03 9.46
C ASP A 2 -19.62 24.95 9.45
N HIS A 3 -20.89 25.34 9.31
CA HIS A 3 -22.01 24.40 9.16
C HIS A 3 -21.92 23.54 7.87
N LEU A 4 -21.42 24.09 6.76
CA LEU A 4 -21.28 23.33 5.52
C LEU A 4 -20.13 22.32 5.61
N ARG A 5 -18.99 22.71 6.20
CA ARG A 5 -17.86 21.79 6.42
C ARG A 5 -18.21 20.65 7.38
N SER A 6 -18.96 20.95 8.44
CA SER A 6 -19.38 19.90 9.39
C SER A 6 -20.39 18.93 8.76
N GLN A 7 -21.29 19.39 7.90
CA GLN A 7 -22.20 18.51 7.15
C GLN A 7 -21.45 17.63 6.13
N SER A 8 -20.54 18.19 5.33
CA SER A 8 -19.73 17.41 4.38
C SER A 8 -18.89 16.35 5.09
N TYR A 9 -18.27 16.69 6.22
CA TYR A 9 -17.51 15.73 7.02
C TYR A 9 -18.40 14.62 7.60
N ARG A 10 -19.59 14.97 8.12
CA ARG A 10 -20.54 13.97 8.67
C ARG A 10 -21.05 13.02 7.59
N SER A 11 -21.38 13.54 6.40
CA SER A 11 -21.81 12.73 5.26
C SER A 11 -20.70 11.78 4.82
N TRP A 12 -19.47 12.29 4.70
CA TRP A 12 -18.30 11.45 4.40
C TRP A 12 -18.07 10.38 5.46
N LEU A 13 -18.09 10.73 6.75
CA LEU A 13 -17.88 9.80 7.86
C LEU A 13 -18.93 8.68 7.89
N PHE A 14 -20.19 9.03 7.61
CA PHE A 14 -21.24 8.02 7.49
C PHE A 14 -20.98 7.06 6.33
N GLY A 15 -20.58 7.59 5.17
CA GLY A 15 -20.15 6.77 4.03
C GLY A 15 -18.97 5.86 4.37
N GLU A 16 -17.99 6.38 5.10
CA GLU A 16 -16.82 5.63 5.56
C GLU A 16 -17.20 4.47 6.49
N ILE A 17 -18.07 4.72 7.47
CA ILE A 17 -18.55 3.67 8.40
C ILE A 17 -19.35 2.60 7.65
N MET A 18 -20.20 3.00 6.70
CA MET A 18 -20.93 2.07 5.86
C MET A 18 -19.99 1.23 4.99
N LEU A 19 -18.95 1.84 4.42
CA LEU A 19 -17.93 1.14 3.65
C LEU A 19 -17.17 0.11 4.51
N VAL A 20 -16.74 0.50 5.71
CA VAL A 20 -16.07 -0.40 6.66
C VAL A 20 -16.98 -1.57 7.04
N GLY A 21 -18.27 -1.30 7.32
CA GLY A 21 -19.25 -2.35 7.62
C GLY A 21 -19.46 -3.31 6.45
N LEU A 22 -19.53 -2.79 5.23
CA LEU A 22 -19.65 -3.58 4.00
C LEU A 22 -18.41 -4.45 3.77
N LEU A 23 -17.21 -3.85 3.86
CA LEU A 23 -15.95 -4.58 3.67
C LEU A 23 -15.75 -5.65 4.74
N ALA A 24 -16.00 -5.33 6.02
CA ALA A 24 -15.93 -6.30 7.10
C ALA A 24 -16.91 -7.48 6.88
N SER A 25 -18.12 -7.18 6.39
CA SER A 25 -19.11 -8.20 6.06
C SER A 25 -18.70 -9.04 4.85
N ALA A 26 -18.11 -8.44 3.82
CA ALA A 26 -17.56 -9.14 2.67
C ALA A 26 -16.38 -10.04 3.06
N THR A 27 -15.46 -9.55 3.90
CA THR A 27 -14.35 -10.34 4.45
C THR A 27 -14.88 -11.51 5.28
N ALA A 28 -15.86 -11.29 6.16
CA ALA A 28 -16.48 -12.36 6.92
C ALA A 28 -17.13 -13.42 6.00
N LEU A 29 -17.85 -12.99 4.97
CA LEU A 29 -18.43 -13.90 3.97
C LEU A 29 -17.35 -14.70 3.22
N PHE A 30 -16.24 -14.06 2.86
CA PHE A 30 -15.11 -14.70 2.19
C PHE A 30 -14.44 -15.76 3.08
N THR A 31 -14.33 -15.52 4.40
CA THR A 31 -13.75 -16.50 5.34
C THR A 31 -14.60 -17.76 5.50
N VAL A 32 -15.92 -17.66 5.30
CA VAL A 32 -16.86 -18.77 5.49
C VAL A 32 -17.17 -19.51 4.18
N SER A 33 -16.95 -18.88 3.01
CA SER A 33 -17.30 -19.45 1.70
C SER A 33 -16.11 -20.05 0.96
N SER A 34 -16.03 -21.38 0.92
CA SER A 34 -14.98 -22.13 0.20
C SER A 34 -15.02 -21.95 -1.32
N SER A 35 -16.22 -21.72 -1.88
CA SER A 35 -16.42 -21.42 -3.30
C SER A 35 -15.72 -20.13 -3.73
N LEU A 36 -15.79 -19.07 -2.91
CA LEU A 36 -15.14 -17.79 -3.19
C LEU A 36 -13.61 -17.89 -3.06
N GLN A 37 -13.12 -18.64 -2.09
CA GLN A 37 -11.70 -18.91 -1.90
C GLN A 37 -11.12 -19.64 -3.12
N SER A 38 -11.80 -20.69 -3.59
CA SER A 38 -11.36 -21.48 -4.75
C SER A 38 -11.28 -20.66 -6.04
N ALA A 39 -12.22 -19.73 -6.27
CA ALA A 39 -12.18 -18.85 -7.43
C ALA A 39 -11.03 -17.83 -7.39
N TYR A 40 -10.60 -17.41 -6.19
CA TYR A 40 -9.47 -16.51 -6.00
C TYR A 40 -8.10 -17.21 -6.15
N GLU A 41 -8.04 -18.52 -5.90
CA GLU A 41 -6.81 -19.30 -6.02
C GLU A 41 -6.33 -19.54 -7.46
N LEU A 42 -7.10 -19.14 -8.49
CA LEU A 42 -6.66 -19.29 -9.88
C LEU A 42 -5.43 -18.39 -10.16
N PRO A 43 -4.25 -18.96 -10.49
CA PRO A 43 -3.01 -18.20 -10.67
C PRO A 43 -3.11 -17.12 -11.74
N GLU A 44 -3.88 -17.37 -12.79
CA GLU A 44 -4.08 -16.44 -13.91
C GLU A 44 -4.83 -15.16 -13.48
N ALA A 45 -5.86 -15.29 -12.63
CA ALA A 45 -6.62 -14.14 -12.14
C ALA A 45 -5.75 -13.25 -11.25
N ARG A 46 -4.94 -13.85 -10.38
CA ARG A 46 -4.02 -13.15 -9.49
C ARG A 46 -2.96 -12.34 -10.27
N LEU A 47 -2.42 -12.92 -11.35
CA LEU A 47 -1.41 -12.25 -12.19
C LEU A 47 -1.97 -10.97 -12.84
N VAL A 48 -3.21 -11.03 -13.34
CA VAL A 48 -3.89 -9.86 -13.93
C VAL A 48 -4.10 -8.78 -12.87
N VAL A 49 -4.59 -9.15 -11.68
CA VAL A 49 -4.79 -8.21 -10.57
C VAL A 49 -3.47 -7.56 -10.14
N ASP A 50 -2.40 -8.34 -9.94
CA ASP A 50 -1.09 -7.81 -9.56
C ASP A 50 -0.52 -6.84 -10.62
N THR A 51 -0.75 -7.12 -11.91
CA THR A 51 -0.36 -6.23 -13.01
C THR A 51 -1.14 -4.90 -12.97
N VAL A 52 -2.46 -4.96 -12.75
CA VAL A 52 -3.30 -3.76 -12.62
C VAL A 52 -2.87 -2.94 -11.40
N VAL A 53 -2.65 -3.60 -10.26
CA VAL A 53 -2.17 -2.96 -9.02
C VAL A 53 -0.83 -2.26 -9.26
N ALA A 54 0.12 -2.94 -9.90
CA ALA A 54 1.43 -2.36 -10.23
C ALA A 54 1.29 -1.13 -11.14
N GLY A 55 0.44 -1.22 -12.17
CA GLY A 55 0.18 -0.11 -13.10
C GLY A 55 -0.46 1.10 -12.41
N VAL A 56 -1.51 0.88 -11.62
CA VAL A 56 -2.20 1.94 -10.87
C VAL A 56 -1.24 2.57 -9.86
N ALA A 57 -0.50 1.78 -9.09
CA ALA A 57 0.48 2.28 -8.14
C ALA A 57 1.55 3.14 -8.83
N LEU A 58 2.05 2.72 -9.99
CA LEU A 58 3.02 3.50 -10.76
C LEU A 58 2.44 4.85 -11.22
N ILE A 59 1.20 4.87 -11.72
CA ILE A 59 0.53 6.11 -12.12
C ILE A 59 0.40 7.06 -10.92
N VAL A 60 -0.07 6.56 -9.77
CA VAL A 60 -0.23 7.38 -8.56
C VAL A 60 1.12 7.88 -8.04
N ALA A 61 2.18 7.05 -8.14
CA ALA A 61 3.53 7.47 -7.79
C ALA A 61 4.01 8.64 -8.66
N VAL A 62 3.79 8.57 -9.98
CA VAL A 62 4.14 9.64 -10.92
C VAL A 62 3.34 10.91 -10.66
N LEU A 63 2.02 10.80 -10.46
CA LEU A 63 1.17 11.96 -10.13
C LEU A 63 1.58 12.63 -8.82
N SER A 64 1.90 11.85 -7.80
CA SER A 64 2.39 12.34 -6.51
C SER A 64 3.77 12.99 -6.66
N ALA A 65 4.65 12.42 -7.47
CA ALA A 65 5.96 12.99 -7.76
C ALA A 65 5.86 14.34 -8.50
N ILE A 66 4.98 14.44 -9.50
CA ILE A 66 4.72 15.70 -10.20
C ILE A 66 4.17 16.74 -9.22
N ARG A 67 3.19 16.36 -8.40
CA ARG A 67 2.62 17.26 -7.39
C ARG A 67 3.67 17.70 -6.38
N PHE A 68 4.57 16.82 -5.96
CA PHE A 68 5.70 17.17 -5.12
C PHE A 68 6.65 18.17 -5.78
N LEU A 69 6.94 18.02 -7.08
CA LEU A 69 7.78 18.98 -7.80
C LEU A 69 7.13 20.37 -7.88
N VAL A 70 5.80 20.46 -7.92
CA VAL A 70 5.04 21.71 -7.96
C VAL A 70 4.87 22.35 -6.57
N ASP A 71 4.47 21.57 -5.56
CA ASP A 71 4.08 22.08 -4.23
C ASP A 71 5.19 21.93 -3.16
N GLY A 72 6.14 21.01 -3.36
CA GLY A 72 7.24 20.71 -2.46
C GLY A 72 6.82 20.06 -1.13
N ARG A 73 5.58 19.57 -0.99
CA ARG A 73 5.06 19.03 0.28
C ARG A 73 5.65 17.65 0.58
N THR A 74 6.16 17.45 1.80
CA THR A 74 6.74 16.16 2.23
C THR A 74 5.75 15.00 2.12
N LEU A 75 4.44 15.23 2.30
CA LEU A 75 3.39 14.24 2.04
C LEU A 75 3.48 13.67 0.62
N ASP A 76 3.59 14.52 -0.40
CA ASP A 76 3.54 14.08 -1.79
C ASP A 76 4.81 13.28 -2.16
N LEU A 77 5.94 13.59 -1.53
CA LEU A 77 7.17 12.80 -1.63
C LEU A 77 7.01 11.41 -1.01
N LEU A 78 6.43 11.33 0.18
CA LEU A 78 6.19 10.05 0.87
C LEU A 78 5.19 9.19 0.12
N LEU A 79 4.12 9.77 -0.43
CA LEU A 79 3.19 9.06 -1.31
C LEU A 79 3.88 8.56 -2.58
N ALA A 80 4.66 9.42 -3.26
CA ALA A 80 5.40 9.02 -4.44
C ALA A 80 6.34 7.85 -4.16
N ALA A 81 7.11 7.92 -3.07
CA ALA A 81 8.02 6.85 -2.65
C ALA A 81 7.29 5.57 -2.25
N GLY A 82 6.18 5.69 -1.49
CA GLY A 82 5.39 4.55 -1.05
C GLY A 82 4.73 3.79 -2.19
N PHE A 83 4.08 4.50 -3.11
CA PHE A 83 3.48 3.89 -4.30
C PHE A 83 4.53 3.36 -5.28
N LEU A 84 5.70 4.00 -5.39
CA LEU A 84 6.83 3.46 -6.17
C LEU A 84 7.34 2.15 -5.56
N ALA A 85 7.44 2.05 -4.24
CA ALA A 85 7.84 0.83 -3.55
C ALA A 85 6.87 -0.31 -3.81
N ILE A 86 5.56 -0.04 -3.77
CA ILE A 86 4.51 -1.02 -4.09
C ILE A 86 4.62 -1.45 -5.56
N ALA A 87 4.70 -0.50 -6.50
CA ALA A 87 4.77 -0.81 -7.93
C ALA A 87 6.00 -1.65 -8.29
N LEU A 88 7.20 -1.21 -7.86
CA LEU A 88 8.44 -1.95 -8.12
C LEU A 88 8.46 -3.29 -7.40
N GLY A 89 7.99 -3.34 -6.15
CA GLY A 89 7.89 -4.59 -5.40
C GLY A 89 7.02 -5.63 -6.10
N THR A 90 5.83 -5.23 -6.54
CA THR A 90 4.90 -6.11 -7.27
C THR A 90 5.49 -6.59 -8.59
N VAL A 91 6.15 -5.71 -9.36
CA VAL A 91 6.78 -6.11 -10.63
C VAL A 91 7.96 -7.05 -10.38
N VAL A 92 8.92 -6.65 -9.54
CA VAL A 92 10.20 -7.35 -9.38
C VAL A 92 10.07 -8.64 -8.60
N PHE A 93 9.23 -8.66 -7.57
CA PHE A 93 9.11 -9.80 -6.66
C PHE A 93 7.80 -10.57 -6.80
N GLY A 94 6.78 -10.03 -7.49
CA GLY A 94 5.52 -10.72 -7.76
C GLY A 94 5.45 -11.25 -9.18
N LEU A 95 5.60 -10.37 -10.17
CA LEU A 95 5.40 -10.70 -11.58
C LEU A 95 6.61 -11.40 -12.21
N LEU A 96 7.79 -10.78 -12.17
CA LEU A 96 8.99 -11.29 -12.85
C LEU A 96 9.35 -12.75 -12.51
N PRO A 97 9.30 -13.20 -11.24
CA PRO A 97 9.66 -14.58 -10.89
C PRO A 97 8.66 -15.63 -11.40
N VAL A 98 7.43 -15.23 -11.73
CA VAL A 98 6.35 -16.15 -12.14
C VAL A 98 6.20 -16.18 -13.68
N LEU A 99 6.86 -15.27 -14.41
CA LEU A 99 6.83 -15.24 -15.88
C LEU A 99 7.39 -16.51 -16.54
N SER A 100 8.26 -17.27 -15.85
CA SER A 100 8.76 -18.56 -16.35
C SER A 100 7.74 -19.70 -16.28
N GLY A 101 6.56 -19.46 -15.67
CA GLY A 101 5.54 -20.47 -15.41
C GLY A 101 5.75 -21.23 -14.09
N ASP A 102 6.80 -20.91 -13.34
CA ASP A 102 7.09 -21.52 -12.05
C ASP A 102 6.29 -20.87 -10.90
N SER A 103 6.11 -21.60 -9.81
CA SER A 103 5.51 -21.07 -8.58
C SER A 103 6.40 -20.00 -7.95
N LEU A 104 5.78 -19.02 -7.29
CA LEU A 104 6.51 -17.91 -6.67
C LEU A 104 7.51 -18.41 -5.62
N PRO A 105 8.83 -18.14 -5.79
CA PRO A 105 9.82 -18.66 -4.88
C PRO A 105 9.75 -17.96 -3.50
N PRO A 106 10.12 -18.65 -2.41
CA PRO A 106 10.03 -18.16 -1.03
C PRO A 106 10.65 -16.78 -0.80
N TRP A 107 11.85 -16.57 -1.34
CA TRP A 107 12.61 -15.33 -1.14
C TRP A 107 11.92 -14.13 -1.80
N ALA A 108 11.26 -14.36 -2.95
CA ALA A 108 10.54 -13.34 -3.69
C ALA A 108 9.22 -13.01 -2.98
N ALA A 109 8.52 -14.02 -2.44
CA ALA A 109 7.34 -13.80 -1.61
C ALA A 109 7.65 -12.89 -0.40
N TRP A 110 8.74 -13.16 0.33
CA TRP A 110 9.15 -12.31 1.45
C TRP A 110 9.65 -10.92 1.03
N ALA A 111 10.36 -10.81 -0.10
CA ALA A 111 10.76 -9.51 -0.63
C ALA A 111 9.54 -8.68 -1.06
N LEU A 112 8.51 -9.31 -1.61
CA LEU A 112 7.24 -8.69 -1.96
C LEU A 112 6.50 -8.19 -0.70
N VAL A 113 6.44 -9.00 0.36
CA VAL A 113 5.88 -8.58 1.67
C VAL A 113 6.66 -7.37 2.21
N GLY A 114 7.99 -7.40 2.16
CA GLY A 114 8.83 -6.28 2.57
C GLY A 114 8.56 -5.00 1.77
N ALA A 115 8.35 -5.12 0.46
CA ALA A 115 7.99 -3.99 -0.40
C ALA A 115 6.61 -3.39 -0.05
N ARG A 116 5.62 -4.25 0.23
CA ARG A 116 4.28 -3.81 0.70
C ARG A 116 4.35 -3.11 2.05
N LEU A 117 5.12 -3.65 3.00
CA LEU A 117 5.32 -3.03 4.31
C LEU A 117 6.03 -1.67 4.19
N LEU A 118 7.08 -1.56 3.36
CA LEU A 118 7.75 -0.29 3.10
C LEU A 118 6.79 0.73 2.50
N GLY A 119 6.03 0.33 1.47
CA GLY A 119 5.03 1.17 0.82
C GLY A 119 3.96 1.67 1.79
N ALA A 120 3.35 0.75 2.53
CA ALA A 120 2.34 1.04 3.55
C ALA A 120 2.90 1.96 4.65
N ALA A 121 4.13 1.73 5.12
CA ALA A 121 4.76 2.58 6.13
C ALA A 121 4.98 4.02 5.64
N LEU A 122 5.48 4.19 4.42
CA LEU A 122 5.67 5.51 3.83
C LEU A 122 4.32 6.25 3.67
N ILE A 123 3.28 5.54 3.21
CA ILE A 123 1.93 6.10 3.06
C ILE A 123 1.30 6.42 4.43
N ALA A 124 1.47 5.56 5.43
CA ALA A 124 0.96 5.74 6.79
C ALA A 124 1.58 6.94 7.51
N VAL A 125 2.87 7.22 7.26
CA VAL A 125 3.56 8.39 7.81
C VAL A 125 3.19 9.69 7.07
N ALA A 126 2.83 9.60 5.78
CA ALA A 126 2.52 10.75 4.93
C ALA A 126 1.50 11.77 5.49
N PRO A 127 0.34 11.37 6.09
CA PRO A 127 -0.62 12.34 6.61
C PRO A 127 -0.07 13.16 7.79
N PHE A 128 0.89 12.62 8.54
CA PHE A 128 1.51 13.25 9.70
C PHE A 128 2.72 14.12 9.34
N ALA A 129 3.29 13.92 8.16
CA ALA A 129 4.41 14.70 7.68
C ALA A 129 4.03 16.17 7.49
N LYS A 130 4.82 17.05 8.10
CA LYS A 130 4.74 18.51 7.97
C LYS A 130 5.96 19.02 7.22
N GLY A 131 5.81 20.17 6.57
CA GLY A 131 6.92 20.88 5.95
C GLY A 131 6.95 20.82 4.43
N ARG A 132 7.82 21.67 3.87
CA ARG A 132 8.09 21.78 2.44
C ARG A 132 9.58 21.67 2.20
N THR A 133 9.95 21.03 1.10
CA THR A 133 11.36 20.89 0.71
C THR A 133 11.69 21.90 -0.37
N SER A 134 12.78 22.65 -0.19
CA SER A 134 13.29 23.62 -1.17
C SER A 134 14.01 22.93 -2.33
N ARG A 135 14.79 21.87 -2.05
CA ARG A 135 15.51 21.06 -3.06
C ARG A 135 14.66 19.90 -3.57
N ARG A 136 13.57 20.22 -4.28
CA ARG A 136 12.54 19.24 -4.69
C ARG A 136 13.09 18.11 -5.58
N ARG A 137 13.84 18.44 -6.65
CA ARG A 137 14.40 17.42 -7.55
C ARG A 137 15.36 16.47 -6.84
N THR A 138 16.27 17.00 -6.02
CA THR A 138 17.23 16.19 -5.27
C THR A 138 16.53 15.30 -4.25
N ALA A 139 15.52 15.81 -3.54
CA ALA A 139 14.75 15.02 -2.58
C ALA A 139 13.94 13.91 -3.28
N LEU A 140 13.36 14.19 -4.45
CA LEU A 140 12.64 13.18 -5.23
C LEU A 140 13.58 12.08 -5.72
N LEU A 141 14.74 12.45 -6.28
CA LEU A 141 15.76 11.50 -6.72
C LEU A 141 16.30 10.69 -5.55
N ALA A 142 16.62 11.32 -4.42
CA ALA A 142 17.08 10.63 -3.22
C ALA A 142 16.01 9.68 -2.67
N GLY A 143 14.73 10.08 -2.68
CA GLY A 143 13.62 9.23 -2.30
C GLY A 143 13.47 8.02 -3.22
N GLY A 144 13.49 8.23 -4.53
CA GLY A 144 13.41 7.15 -5.52
C GLY A 144 14.59 6.19 -5.44
N VAL A 145 15.82 6.70 -5.38
CA VAL A 145 17.04 5.89 -5.20
C VAL A 145 17.00 5.16 -3.87
N GLY A 146 16.53 5.81 -2.79
CA GLY A 146 16.36 5.18 -1.49
C GLY A 146 15.41 3.99 -1.53
N VAL A 147 14.24 4.14 -2.18
CA VAL A 147 13.29 3.03 -2.36
C VAL A 147 13.94 1.89 -3.14
N VAL A 148 14.57 2.17 -4.28
CA VAL A 148 15.24 1.15 -5.11
C VAL A 148 16.34 0.44 -4.31
N ALA A 149 17.14 1.17 -3.55
CA ALA A 149 18.22 0.61 -2.73
C ALA A 149 17.67 -0.29 -1.62
N VAL A 150 16.61 0.12 -0.93
CA VAL A 150 15.96 -0.69 0.11
C VAL A 150 15.36 -1.97 -0.48
N LEU A 151 14.70 -1.88 -1.64
CA LEU A 151 14.14 -3.06 -2.31
C LEU A 151 15.25 -4.01 -2.79
N ALA A 152 16.33 -3.49 -3.36
CA ALA A 152 17.48 -4.29 -3.77
C ALA A 152 18.14 -4.99 -2.56
N ALA A 153 18.30 -4.27 -1.45
CA ALA A 153 18.81 -4.83 -0.21
C ALA A 153 17.87 -5.90 0.37
N ALA A 154 16.56 -5.69 0.30
CA ALA A 154 15.57 -6.67 0.74
C ALA A 154 15.64 -7.95 -0.11
N GLY A 155 15.64 -7.84 -1.44
CA GLY A 155 15.74 -9.01 -2.33
C GLY A 155 17.07 -9.77 -2.19
N PHE A 156 18.18 -9.05 -2.02
CA PHE A 156 19.48 -9.67 -1.76
C PHE A 156 19.54 -10.33 -0.36
N GLY A 157 19.01 -9.65 0.66
CA GLY A 157 18.95 -10.15 2.02
C GLY A 157 18.09 -11.41 2.14
N THR A 158 16.89 -11.42 1.53
CA THR A 158 16.00 -12.58 1.59
C THR A 158 16.52 -13.78 0.81
N SER A 159 17.24 -13.56 -0.31
CA SER A 159 17.86 -14.64 -1.09
C SER A 159 19.11 -15.25 -0.42
N ARG A 160 19.84 -14.49 0.41
CA ARG A 160 21.07 -14.95 1.08
C ARG A 160 20.83 -15.47 2.50
N TRP A 161 20.03 -14.75 3.29
CA TRP A 161 19.93 -14.91 4.75
C TRP A 161 18.49 -14.96 5.27
N GLY A 162 17.48 -14.77 4.40
CA GLY A 162 16.09 -14.79 4.81
C GLY A 162 15.59 -16.19 5.14
N PRO A 163 14.36 -16.32 5.66
CA PRO A 163 13.67 -17.60 5.90
C PRO A 163 13.43 -18.44 4.61
N GLY A 164 14.06 -18.10 3.49
CA GLY A 164 13.82 -18.61 2.14
C GLY A 164 14.40 -19.99 1.82
N LYS A 165 14.54 -20.89 2.80
CA LYS A 165 14.93 -22.29 2.55
C LYS A 165 13.83 -23.32 2.86
N GLU A 166 12.79 -22.97 3.63
CA GLU A 166 11.79 -23.94 4.05
C GLU A 166 10.35 -23.52 3.72
N VAL A 167 9.55 -24.52 3.39
CA VAL A 167 8.17 -24.48 2.85
C VAL A 167 7.13 -23.99 3.88
N ALA A 168 7.55 -23.52 5.06
CA ALA A 168 6.70 -22.95 6.12
C ALA A 168 6.17 -21.54 5.75
N LEU A 169 5.76 -21.35 4.49
CA LEU A 169 5.47 -20.06 3.85
C LEU A 169 3.99 -19.71 3.78
N VAL A 170 3.11 -20.66 4.09
CA VAL A 170 1.65 -20.45 4.03
C VAL A 170 1.02 -20.44 5.43
N GLU A 171 1.67 -21.04 6.42
CA GLU A 171 1.18 -21.13 7.80
C GLU A 171 2.32 -20.82 8.77
N GLY A 172 2.10 -19.85 9.67
CA GLY A 172 3.08 -19.50 10.71
C GLY A 172 2.92 -18.09 11.26
N SER A 173 3.38 -17.91 12.50
CA SER A 173 3.31 -16.65 13.26
C SER A 173 3.97 -15.46 12.55
N ALA A 174 4.96 -15.70 11.68
CA ALA A 174 5.62 -14.65 10.92
C ALA A 174 4.72 -14.04 9.84
N VAL A 175 3.90 -14.86 9.16
CA VAL A 175 2.95 -14.39 8.15
C VAL A 175 1.81 -13.62 8.82
N GLU A 176 1.30 -14.14 9.95
CA GLU A 176 0.31 -13.46 10.78
C GLU A 176 0.81 -12.11 11.27
N LEU A 177 2.07 -12.05 11.75
CA LEU A 177 2.67 -10.81 12.21
C LEU A 177 2.84 -9.80 11.07
N ALA A 178 3.29 -10.25 9.89
CA ALA A 178 3.43 -9.38 8.73
C ALA A 178 2.07 -8.84 8.26
N ALA A 179 1.04 -9.68 8.24
CA ALA A 179 -0.32 -9.27 7.91
C ALA A 179 -0.89 -8.29 8.96
N ALA A 180 -0.71 -8.57 10.25
CA ALA A 180 -1.12 -7.69 11.34
C ALA A 180 -0.41 -6.33 11.28
N LEU A 181 0.89 -6.33 10.97
CA LEU A 181 1.66 -5.10 10.80
C LEU A 181 1.17 -4.30 9.59
N LEU A 182 0.91 -4.96 8.45
CA LEU A 182 0.38 -4.30 7.26
C LEU A 182 -0.99 -3.69 7.54
N ALA A 183 -1.88 -4.43 8.20
CA ALA A 183 -3.19 -3.94 8.63
C ALA A 183 -3.06 -2.75 9.60
N ALA A 184 -2.14 -2.81 10.56
CA ALA A 184 -1.88 -1.69 11.47
C ALA A 184 -1.40 -0.44 10.72
N LEU A 185 -0.52 -0.59 9.72
CA LEU A 185 -0.04 0.53 8.89
C LEU A 185 -1.18 1.15 8.07
N TRP A 186 -2.03 0.33 7.45
CA TRP A 186 -3.20 0.84 6.72
C TRP A 186 -4.22 1.51 7.64
N LEU A 187 -4.45 0.96 8.83
CA LEU A 187 -5.30 1.61 9.84
C LEU A 187 -4.75 2.96 10.27
N ILE A 188 -3.43 3.07 10.48
CA ILE A 188 -2.76 4.35 10.76
C ILE A 188 -2.95 5.33 9.61
N ALA A 189 -2.87 4.86 8.35
CA ALA A 189 -3.13 5.70 7.18
C ALA A 189 -4.58 6.20 7.14
N VAL A 190 -5.57 5.32 7.36
CA VAL A 190 -7.01 5.67 7.45
C VAL A 190 -7.23 6.76 8.50
N ILE A 191 -6.74 6.55 9.71
CA ILE A 191 -6.87 7.52 10.81
C ILE A 191 -6.18 8.84 10.44
N GLY A 192 -4.96 8.77 9.91
CA GLY A 192 -4.17 9.94 9.54
C GLY A 192 -4.84 10.79 8.47
N PHE A 193 -5.30 10.18 7.38
CA PHE A 193 -5.99 10.88 6.29
C PHE A 193 -7.39 11.36 6.70
N GLY A 194 -8.14 10.59 7.49
CA GLY A 194 -9.42 11.02 8.05
C GLY A 194 -9.31 12.25 8.96
N LEU A 195 -8.34 12.25 9.88
CA LEU A 195 -8.05 13.43 10.73
C LEU A 195 -7.60 14.64 9.92
N ARG A 196 -6.83 14.41 8.85
CA ARG A 196 -6.35 15.47 7.97
C ARG A 196 -7.48 16.06 7.13
N TYR A 197 -8.39 15.22 6.62
CA TYR A 197 -9.60 15.63 5.93
C TYR A 197 -10.51 16.45 6.85
N HIS A 198 -10.71 16.02 8.09
CA HIS A 198 -11.44 16.80 9.09
C HIS A 198 -10.86 18.21 9.29
N ARG A 199 -9.53 18.34 9.34
CA ARG A 199 -8.85 19.62 9.58
C ARG A 199 -8.79 20.54 8.36
N HIS A 200 -8.57 19.99 7.16
CA HIS A 200 -8.28 20.78 5.96
C HIS A 200 -9.40 20.78 4.92
N GLY A 201 -10.32 19.82 4.98
CA GLY A 201 -11.43 19.68 4.04
C GLY A 201 -11.01 19.50 2.58
N ARG A 202 -9.86 18.87 2.32
CA ARG A 202 -9.35 18.65 0.95
C ARG A 202 -9.80 17.29 0.44
N ASP A 203 -10.41 17.27 -0.74
CA ASP A 203 -10.94 16.04 -1.35
C ASP A 203 -9.89 14.94 -1.50
N LEU A 204 -8.63 15.30 -1.80
CA LEU A 204 -7.56 14.30 -1.87
C LEU A 204 -7.41 13.52 -0.56
N ASP A 205 -7.50 14.18 0.59
CA ASP A 205 -7.33 13.50 1.88
C ASP A 205 -8.49 12.51 2.12
N ALA A 206 -9.71 12.82 1.65
CA ALA A 206 -10.85 11.89 1.68
C ALA A 206 -10.66 10.70 0.73
N TRP A 207 -10.19 10.94 -0.51
CA TRP A 207 -9.91 9.86 -1.47
C TRP A 207 -8.78 8.94 -1.02
N LEU A 208 -7.73 9.48 -0.39
CA LEU A 208 -6.64 8.68 0.18
C LEU A 208 -7.10 7.87 1.39
N CYS A 209 -8.02 8.40 2.21
CA CYS A 209 -8.62 7.65 3.30
C CYS A 209 -9.43 6.46 2.77
N LEU A 210 -10.30 6.68 1.77
CA LEU A 210 -11.07 5.61 1.12
C LEU A 210 -10.16 4.52 0.53
N ALA A 211 -9.08 4.93 -0.16
CA ALA A 211 -8.11 3.99 -0.71
C ALA A 211 -7.39 3.19 0.38
N ALA A 212 -7.02 3.83 1.50
CA ALA A 212 -6.41 3.15 2.65
C ALA A 212 -7.39 2.18 3.33
N THR A 213 -8.67 2.51 3.37
CA THR A 213 -9.72 1.62 3.89
C THR A 213 -9.90 0.40 3.01
N LEU A 214 -9.89 0.56 1.69
CA LEU A 214 -9.88 -0.59 0.77
C LEU A 214 -8.64 -1.46 0.98
N ALA A 215 -7.46 -0.85 1.14
CA ALA A 215 -6.21 -1.57 1.34
C ALA A 215 -6.10 -2.26 2.71
N LEU A 216 -6.82 -1.79 3.74
CA LEU A 216 -6.90 -2.42 5.05
C LEU A 216 -7.60 -3.78 5.02
N PHE A 217 -8.56 -3.95 4.10
CA PHE A 217 -9.36 -5.17 3.94
C PHE A 217 -8.91 -6.05 2.75
N ALA A 218 -7.79 -5.70 2.12
CA ALA A 218 -7.20 -6.42 0.97
C ALA A 218 -6.17 -7.46 1.44
#